data_AF-A0A2K6PNI9-F1
#
_entry.id   AF-A0A2K6PNI9-F1
#
_cell.length_a   1.000
_cell.length_b   1.000
_cell.length_c   1.000
_cell.angle_alpha   90.00
_cell.angle_beta   90.00
_cell.angle_gamma   90.00
#
_symmetry.space_group_name_H-M   'P 1'
#
loop_
_entity.id
_entity.type
_entity.pdbx_description
1 polymer ?
#
loop_
_entity_poly.entity_id
_entity_poly.type
_entity_poly.pdbx_seq_one_letter_code
_entity_poly.pdbx_strand_id
1 'polypeptide(L)'
;MEEFLQRAKSKLNRSKRLEKVHVVIGPKSCDLDSLISTFTYAYFLDKVSPPGVLCLPVLNIPRTEFNYFTETRFILEELNISESFHIFRDEINLHQLNDEGKLSITLVGSNVLASEDKTLESAVVKVINPVEQSDANVEFRESSSSLVLKEILQEAPELITEQLAHRLRGSILFKWMTMESEKISEKQEEILSVLEEKFPNLPPREDIINVLQETQFSAQGLSIEQTMLKDLKELSDGEIKVAISTVSMNLEEWL
;
A
#
# COMPACT_ATOMS: atom_id res chain seq x y z
N MET A 1 -13.42 6.13 -3.41
CA MET A 1 -12.29 5.89 -2.48
C MET A 1 -11.75 7.19 -1.88
N GLU A 2 -11.51 8.24 -2.65
CA GLU A 2 -10.97 9.52 -2.12
C GLU A 2 -11.85 10.17 -1.05
N GLU A 3 -13.17 10.29 -1.29
CA GLU A 3 -14.10 10.79 -0.26
C GLU A 3 -14.06 9.94 1.02
N PHE A 4 -13.79 8.64 0.90
CA PHE A 4 -13.63 7.77 2.05
C PHE A 4 -12.38 8.14 2.85
N LEU A 5 -11.22 8.33 2.18
CA LEU A 5 -9.98 8.76 2.84
C LEU A 5 -10.18 10.08 3.58
N GLN A 6 -10.80 11.06 2.93
CA GLN A 6 -11.12 12.35 3.55
C GLN A 6 -12.04 12.20 4.78
N ARG A 7 -13.10 11.37 4.68
CA ARG A 7 -14.00 11.09 5.81
C ARG A 7 -13.28 10.37 6.94
N ALA A 8 -12.45 9.37 6.64
CA ALA A 8 -11.68 8.61 7.61
C ALA A 8 -10.73 9.53 8.39
N LYS A 9 -9.93 10.34 7.68
CA LYS A 9 -9.03 11.35 8.27
C LYS A 9 -9.80 12.37 9.12
N SER A 10 -10.93 12.86 8.62
CA SER A 10 -11.77 13.82 9.34
C SER A 10 -12.34 13.23 10.63
N LYS A 11 -12.80 11.97 10.60
CA LYS A 11 -13.31 11.26 11.77
C LYS A 11 -12.20 11.03 12.79
N LEU A 12 -11.01 10.61 12.37
CA LEU A 12 -9.84 10.46 13.24
C LEU A 12 -9.53 11.78 13.97
N ASN A 13 -9.45 12.90 13.24
CA ASN A 13 -9.11 14.20 13.81
C ASN A 13 -10.17 14.79 14.76
N ARG A 14 -11.46 14.50 14.52
CA ARG A 14 -12.57 15.05 15.31
C ARG A 14 -12.95 14.19 16.51
N SER A 15 -12.62 12.91 16.50
CA SER A 15 -13.08 11.97 17.52
C SER A 15 -12.25 12.10 18.79
N LYS A 16 -12.86 12.60 19.86
CA LYS A 16 -12.22 12.65 21.19
C LYS A 16 -12.06 11.26 21.81
N ARG A 17 -12.91 10.31 21.40
CA ARG A 17 -12.85 8.90 21.79
C ARG A 17 -13.22 8.06 20.59
N LEU A 18 -12.38 7.08 20.30
CA LEU A 18 -12.67 6.02 19.33
C LEU A 18 -13.26 4.83 20.11
N GLU A 19 -14.27 4.17 19.53
CA GLU A 19 -14.90 3.00 20.15
C GLU A 19 -14.35 1.69 19.60
N LYS A 20 -14.49 1.46 18.30
CA LYS A 20 -13.89 0.32 17.58
C LYS A 20 -13.17 0.84 16.35
N VAL A 21 -11.93 0.42 16.18
CA VAL A 21 -11.07 0.88 15.09
C VAL A 21 -10.50 -0.34 14.38
N HIS A 22 -10.76 -0.44 13.08
CA HIS A 22 -10.13 -1.42 12.22
C HIS A 22 -9.07 -0.72 11.38
N VAL A 23 -7.81 -0.99 11.66
CA VAL A 23 -6.68 -0.45 10.92
C VAL A 23 -6.27 -1.43 9.82
N VAL A 24 -6.14 -0.93 8.61
CA VAL A 24 -5.46 -1.64 7.52
C VAL A 24 -4.09 -1.02 7.38
N ILE A 25 -3.03 -1.82 7.48
CA ILE A 25 -1.66 -1.32 7.48
C ILE A 25 -0.79 -2.10 6.49
N GLY A 26 -0.04 -1.36 5.68
CA GLY A 26 0.93 -1.88 4.72
C GLY A 26 2.36 -1.95 5.27
N PRO A 27 3.31 -2.48 4.49
CA PRO A 27 4.74 -2.43 4.82
C PRO A 27 5.29 -1.00 4.85
N LYS A 28 6.44 -0.82 5.50
CA LYS A 28 7.17 0.47 5.54
C LYS A 28 7.69 0.92 4.16
N SER A 29 7.80 -0.01 3.20
CA SER A 29 8.27 0.29 1.83
C SER A 29 7.36 1.27 1.09
N CYS A 30 6.09 1.41 1.50
CA CYS A 30 5.10 2.32 0.92
C CYS A 30 5.14 2.37 -0.62
N ASP A 31 5.36 1.22 -1.27
CA ASP A 31 5.25 1.12 -2.72
C ASP A 31 3.79 1.30 -3.15
N LEU A 32 3.58 1.64 -4.43
CA LEU A 32 2.25 1.91 -4.96
C LEU A 32 1.29 0.73 -4.73
N ASP A 33 1.78 -0.50 -4.92
CA ASP A 33 0.99 -1.72 -4.71
C ASP A 33 0.45 -1.81 -3.29
N SER A 34 1.33 -1.62 -2.32
CA SER A 34 1.00 -1.65 -0.89
C SER A 34 0.03 -0.55 -0.51
N LEU A 35 0.20 0.68 -1.03
CA LEU A 35 -0.69 1.80 -0.72
C LEU A 35 -2.08 1.64 -1.32
N ILE A 36 -2.17 1.33 -2.62
CA ILE A 36 -3.46 1.14 -3.28
C ILE A 36 -4.20 -0.04 -2.64
N SER A 37 -3.50 -1.12 -2.30
CA SER A 37 -4.08 -2.26 -1.58
C SER A 37 -4.62 -1.86 -0.20
N THR A 38 -3.83 -1.10 0.58
CA THR A 38 -4.22 -0.63 1.92
C THR A 38 -5.45 0.29 1.84
N PHE A 39 -5.46 1.25 0.93
CA PHE A 39 -6.59 2.17 0.73
C PHE A 39 -7.84 1.45 0.26
N THR A 40 -7.68 0.54 -0.69
CA THR A 40 -8.79 -0.22 -1.27
C THR A 40 -9.41 -1.15 -0.25
N TYR A 41 -8.60 -1.86 0.53
CA TYR A 41 -9.10 -2.79 1.53
C TYR A 41 -9.75 -2.04 2.71
N ALA A 42 -9.19 -0.91 3.14
CA ALA A 42 -9.84 -0.07 4.15
C ALA A 42 -11.19 0.50 3.65
N TYR A 43 -11.26 0.87 2.36
CA TYR A 43 -12.51 1.30 1.73
C TYR A 43 -13.54 0.16 1.69
N PHE A 44 -13.12 -1.06 1.36
CA PHE A 44 -13.99 -2.25 1.42
C PHE A 44 -14.53 -2.45 2.84
N LEU A 45 -13.66 -2.43 3.86
CA LEU A 45 -14.07 -2.58 5.25
C LEU A 45 -15.05 -1.47 5.71
N ASP A 46 -14.88 -0.22 5.28
CA ASP A 46 -15.83 0.88 5.58
C ASP A 46 -17.25 0.60 5.04
N LYS A 47 -17.37 -0.22 3.99
CA LYS A 47 -18.64 -0.56 3.36
C LYS A 47 -19.30 -1.80 3.95
N VAL A 48 -18.51 -2.78 4.36
CA VAL A 48 -19.03 -4.08 4.82
C VAL A 48 -19.05 -4.23 6.35
N SER A 49 -18.29 -3.40 7.07
CA SER A 49 -18.22 -3.48 8.53
C SER A 49 -19.52 -3.01 9.20
N PRO A 50 -19.86 -3.53 10.39
CA PRO A 50 -21.00 -3.06 11.16
C PRO A 50 -20.92 -1.55 11.47
N PRO A 51 -22.07 -0.88 11.64
CA PRO A 51 -22.10 0.50 12.09
C PRO A 51 -21.31 0.69 13.39
N GLY A 52 -20.52 1.77 13.46
CA GLY A 52 -19.71 2.11 14.64
C GLY A 52 -18.25 1.66 14.59
N VAL A 53 -17.86 0.82 13.62
CA VAL A 53 -16.45 0.51 13.37
C VAL A 53 -15.83 1.59 12.48
N LEU A 54 -14.76 2.23 12.94
CA LEU A 54 -13.98 3.18 12.15
C LEU A 54 -12.86 2.43 11.40
N CYS A 55 -12.98 2.33 10.08
CA CYS A 55 -11.97 1.70 9.24
C CYS A 55 -10.95 2.74 8.76
N LEU A 56 -9.67 2.53 9.04
CA LEU A 56 -8.60 3.48 8.76
C LEU A 56 -7.47 2.82 7.95
N PRO A 57 -7.12 3.33 6.76
CA PRO A 57 -5.88 2.97 6.12
C PRO A 57 -4.72 3.73 6.76
N VAL A 58 -3.74 3.02 7.30
CA VAL A 58 -2.57 3.61 7.97
C VAL A 58 -1.30 3.28 7.17
N LEU A 59 -0.54 4.31 6.83
CA LEU A 59 0.80 4.20 6.26
C LEU A 59 1.78 3.92 7.40
N ASN A 60 2.55 2.83 7.29
CA ASN A 60 3.43 2.35 8.36
C ASN A 60 4.77 3.11 8.45
N ILE A 61 4.71 4.42 8.27
CA ILE A 61 5.83 5.35 8.39
C ILE A 61 5.34 6.63 9.07
N PRO A 62 6.21 7.41 9.71
CA PRO A 62 5.91 8.77 10.12
C PRO A 62 5.61 9.68 8.93
N ARG A 63 4.73 10.68 9.10
CA ARG A 63 4.42 11.64 8.03
C ARG A 63 5.67 12.32 7.47
N THR A 64 6.63 12.66 8.33
CA THR A 64 7.87 13.34 7.93
C THR A 64 8.72 12.53 6.95
N GLU A 65 8.63 11.20 7.01
CA GLU A 65 9.37 10.28 6.14
C GLU A 65 8.72 10.08 4.78
N PHE A 66 7.46 10.49 4.60
CA PHE A 66 6.79 10.30 3.31
C PHE A 66 7.48 11.07 2.18
N ASN A 67 8.19 12.15 2.49
CA ASN A 67 9.02 12.89 1.54
C ASN A 67 10.12 12.04 0.89
N TYR A 68 10.47 10.88 1.44
CA TYR A 68 11.44 9.95 0.82
C TYR A 68 10.81 9.05 -0.25
N PHE A 69 9.48 8.96 -0.30
CA PHE A 69 8.72 8.11 -1.24
C PHE A 69 8.18 8.92 -2.41
N THR A 70 9.06 9.70 -3.02
CA THR A 70 8.72 10.70 -4.03
C THR A 70 8.10 10.16 -5.31
N GLU A 71 8.60 9.03 -5.82
CA GLU A 71 7.98 8.30 -6.93
C GLU A 71 6.52 7.98 -6.61
N THR A 72 6.29 7.34 -5.45
CA THR A 72 4.95 7.02 -4.98
C THR A 72 4.09 8.28 -4.82
N ARG A 73 4.64 9.36 -4.28
CA ARG A 73 3.93 10.64 -4.11
C ARG A 73 3.48 11.22 -5.44
N PHE A 74 4.38 11.29 -6.41
CA PHE A 74 4.07 11.81 -7.73
C PHE A 74 2.95 10.98 -8.37
N ILE A 75 3.03 9.64 -8.31
CA ILE A 75 1.98 8.77 -8.85
C ILE A 75 0.63 9.03 -8.14
N LEU A 76 0.62 9.20 -6.82
CA LEU A 76 -0.61 9.49 -6.09
C LEU A 76 -1.21 10.85 -6.45
N GLU A 77 -0.38 11.86 -6.71
CA GLU A 77 -0.82 13.16 -7.20
C GLU A 77 -1.49 13.03 -8.57
N GLU A 78 -0.88 12.31 -9.52
CA GLU A 78 -1.47 12.01 -10.84
C GLU A 78 -2.80 11.23 -10.73
N LEU A 79 -2.92 10.37 -9.72
CA LEU A 79 -4.15 9.62 -9.44
C LEU A 79 -5.23 10.43 -8.69
N ASN A 80 -4.99 11.72 -8.42
CA ASN A 80 -5.82 12.59 -7.58
C ASN A 80 -6.08 11.95 -6.20
N ILE A 81 -5.02 11.53 -5.52
CA ILE A 81 -5.05 11.04 -4.14
C ILE A 81 -4.18 11.97 -3.31
N SER A 82 -4.82 12.96 -2.67
CA SER A 82 -4.10 13.96 -1.88
C SER A 82 -3.47 13.37 -0.62
N GLU A 83 -2.19 13.69 -0.39
CA GLU A 83 -1.46 13.35 0.84
C GLU A 83 -2.16 13.87 2.11
N SER A 84 -2.92 14.96 2.00
CA SER A 84 -3.67 15.54 3.12
C SER A 84 -4.69 14.58 3.74
N PHE A 85 -5.11 13.54 2.98
CA PHE A 85 -6.04 12.53 3.44
C PHE A 85 -5.37 11.26 3.98
N HIS A 86 -4.05 11.11 3.81
CA HIS A 86 -3.32 9.97 4.35
C HIS A 86 -3.24 10.03 5.88
N ILE A 87 -3.30 8.86 6.50
CA ILE A 87 -3.09 8.67 7.95
C ILE A 87 -1.77 7.95 8.13
N PHE A 88 -0.84 8.57 8.84
CA PHE A 88 0.50 8.04 9.10
C PHE A 88 0.59 7.37 10.47
N ARG A 89 1.62 6.54 10.67
CA ARG A 89 1.81 5.74 11.87
C ARG A 89 1.91 6.59 13.14
N ASP A 90 2.46 7.80 13.04
CA ASP A 90 2.64 8.78 14.11
C ASP A 90 1.37 9.60 14.41
N GLU A 91 0.33 9.50 13.58
CA GLU A 91 -0.95 10.21 13.77
C GLU A 91 -2.00 9.38 14.52
N ILE A 92 -1.70 8.11 14.82
CA ILE A 92 -2.61 7.20 15.52
C ILE A 92 -1.84 6.32 16.52
N ASN A 93 -2.28 6.33 17.78
CA ASN A 93 -1.68 5.50 18.81
C ASN A 93 -2.30 4.09 18.82
N LEU A 94 -1.73 3.18 18.03
CA LEU A 94 -2.19 1.79 17.93
C LEU A 94 -2.06 1.03 19.27
N HIS A 95 -0.98 1.24 20.03
CA HIS A 95 -0.81 0.55 21.31
C HIS A 95 -1.89 0.95 22.31
N GLN A 96 -2.21 2.24 22.41
CA GLN A 96 -3.31 2.69 23.27
C GLN A 96 -4.65 2.07 22.84
N LEU A 97 -4.94 2.01 21.54
CA LEU A 97 -6.18 1.39 21.05
C LEU A 97 -6.24 -0.11 21.36
N ASN A 98 -5.09 -0.79 21.30
CA ASN A 98 -4.97 -2.20 21.66
C ASN A 98 -5.18 -2.41 23.17
N ASP A 99 -4.53 -1.60 24.01
CA ASP A 99 -4.65 -1.65 25.47
C ASP A 99 -6.10 -1.39 25.93
N GLU A 100 -6.83 -0.53 25.21
CA GLU A 100 -8.25 -0.26 25.45
C GLU A 100 -9.19 -1.36 24.88
N GLY A 101 -8.66 -2.37 24.19
CA GLY A 101 -9.45 -3.46 23.59
C GLY A 101 -10.28 -3.05 22.37
N LYS A 102 -9.85 -2.00 21.65
CA LYS A 102 -10.62 -1.35 20.59
C LYS A 102 -10.06 -1.58 19.18
N LEU A 103 -8.87 -2.16 19.09
CA LEU A 103 -8.12 -2.29 17.86
C LEU A 103 -8.36 -3.64 17.17
N SER A 104 -8.57 -3.60 15.87
CA SER A 104 -8.39 -4.74 14.97
C SER A 104 -7.47 -4.32 13.84
N ILE A 105 -6.59 -5.22 13.39
CA ILE A 105 -5.59 -4.95 12.36
C ILE A 105 -5.75 -5.93 11.21
N THR A 106 -5.76 -5.42 9.98
CA THR A 106 -5.47 -6.20 8.79
C THR A 106 -4.12 -5.78 8.23
N LEU A 107 -3.20 -6.74 8.09
CA LEU A 107 -1.92 -6.53 7.41
C LEU A 107 -2.11 -6.76 5.90
N VAL A 108 -1.58 -5.87 5.07
CA VAL A 108 -1.62 -6.00 3.60
C VAL A 108 -0.21 -5.87 3.05
N GLY A 109 0.22 -6.78 2.19
CA GLY A 109 1.58 -6.76 1.60
C GLY A 109 2.72 -7.15 2.54
N SER A 110 2.42 -7.40 3.82
CA SER A 110 3.35 -7.96 4.81
C SER A 110 2.63 -8.94 5.73
N ASN A 111 3.32 -9.96 6.22
CA ASN A 111 2.80 -10.91 7.21
C ASN A 111 3.40 -10.74 8.62
N VAL A 112 4.33 -9.81 8.80
CA VAL A 112 5.04 -9.63 10.07
C VAL A 112 4.98 -8.16 10.48
N LEU A 113 4.65 -7.92 11.74
CA LEU A 113 4.77 -6.62 12.37
C LEU A 113 6.23 -6.35 12.74
N ALA A 114 6.64 -5.10 12.73
CA ALA A 114 7.97 -4.72 13.17
C ALA A 114 8.15 -5.06 14.68
N SER A 115 9.40 -5.17 15.14
CA SER A 115 9.68 -5.64 16.51
C SER A 115 9.05 -4.75 17.58
N GLU A 116 8.97 -3.45 17.31
CA GLU A 116 8.28 -2.44 18.13
C GLU A 116 6.77 -2.69 18.26
N ASP A 117 6.16 -3.35 17.27
CA ASP A 117 4.72 -3.59 17.16
C ASP A 117 4.32 -5.02 17.56
N LYS A 118 5.24 -5.81 18.12
CA LYS A 118 4.97 -7.20 18.52
C LYS A 118 3.77 -7.35 19.47
N THR A 119 3.53 -6.36 20.33
CA THR A 119 2.37 -6.37 21.24
C THR A 119 1.02 -6.21 20.53
N LEU A 120 1.03 -5.76 19.27
CA LEU A 120 -0.17 -5.61 18.44
C LEU A 120 -0.54 -6.91 17.71
N GLU A 121 0.28 -7.97 17.77
CA GLU A 121 -0.02 -9.26 17.13
C GLU A 121 -1.40 -9.80 17.54
N SER A 122 -1.81 -9.61 18.81
CA SER A 122 -3.12 -10.04 19.30
C SER A 122 -4.29 -9.30 18.66
N ALA A 123 -4.06 -8.13 18.06
CA ALA A 123 -5.07 -7.37 17.34
C ALA A 123 -5.14 -7.72 15.85
N VAL A 124 -4.19 -8.50 15.31
CA VAL A 124 -4.19 -8.90 13.89
C VAL A 124 -5.30 -9.92 13.66
N VAL A 125 -6.35 -9.51 12.95
CA VAL A 125 -7.50 -10.36 12.61
C VAL A 125 -7.39 -10.95 11.21
N LYS A 126 -6.50 -10.40 10.36
CA LYS A 126 -6.32 -10.84 8.99
C LYS A 126 -4.98 -10.42 8.40
N VAL A 127 -4.45 -11.25 7.51
CA VAL A 127 -3.26 -10.98 6.70
C VAL A 127 -3.61 -11.21 5.23
N ILE A 128 -3.26 -10.25 4.37
CA ILE A 128 -3.37 -10.33 2.91
C ILE A 128 -1.97 -10.12 2.36
N ASN A 129 -1.22 -11.22 2.25
CA ASN A 129 0.16 -11.18 1.80
C ASN A 129 0.39 -12.15 0.64
N PRO A 130 1.00 -11.72 -0.47
CA PRO A 130 1.42 -12.60 -1.55
C PRO A 130 2.27 -13.81 -1.15
N VAL A 131 3.03 -13.72 -0.05
CA VAL A 131 3.93 -14.80 0.42
C VAL A 131 3.17 -15.96 1.05
N GLU A 132 1.99 -15.74 1.62
CA GLU A 132 1.25 -16.79 2.34
C GLU A 132 0.43 -17.69 1.41
N GLN A 133 0.31 -17.36 0.12
CA GLN A 133 -0.48 -18.12 -0.86
C GLN A 133 0.35 -18.96 -1.85
N SER A 134 1.68 -19.01 -1.69
CA SER A 134 2.55 -19.80 -2.58
C SER A 134 2.99 -21.10 -1.92
N ASP A 135 2.25 -22.18 -2.19
CA ASP A 135 2.87 -23.50 -2.24
C ASP A 135 3.90 -23.51 -3.38
N ALA A 136 5.18 -23.64 -3.01
CA ALA A 136 6.31 -24.11 -3.81
C ALA A 136 6.83 -23.34 -5.05
N ASN A 137 6.21 -22.28 -5.59
CA ASN A 137 6.80 -21.53 -6.72
C ASN A 137 7.10 -20.06 -6.40
N VAL A 138 8.38 -19.79 -6.12
CA VAL A 138 8.94 -18.46 -5.79
C VAL A 138 8.96 -17.49 -6.98
N GLU A 139 8.77 -17.99 -8.22
CA GLU A 139 8.93 -17.19 -9.45
C GLU A 139 7.80 -16.20 -9.75
N PHE A 140 6.62 -16.31 -9.14
CA PHE A 140 5.48 -15.43 -9.47
C PHE A 140 4.74 -14.99 -8.22
N ARG A 141 5.33 -14.02 -7.51
CA ARG A 141 4.68 -13.35 -6.38
C ARG A 141 3.58 -12.43 -6.91
N GLU A 142 2.33 -12.80 -6.66
CA GLU A 142 1.15 -11.99 -6.99
C GLU A 142 1.21 -10.62 -6.30
N SER A 143 0.58 -9.59 -6.87
CA SER A 143 0.54 -8.26 -6.22
C SER A 143 -0.45 -8.26 -5.06
N SER A 144 -0.22 -7.41 -4.06
CA SER A 144 -1.18 -7.22 -2.96
C SER A 144 -2.52 -6.71 -3.49
N SER A 145 -2.48 -5.89 -4.54
CA SER A 145 -3.67 -5.33 -5.18
C SER A 145 -4.51 -6.40 -5.86
N SER A 146 -3.85 -7.40 -6.48
CA SER A 146 -4.52 -8.57 -7.06
C SER A 146 -5.26 -9.36 -5.98
N LEU A 147 -4.63 -9.59 -4.82
CA LEU A 147 -5.26 -10.33 -3.72
C LEU A 147 -6.46 -9.57 -3.12
N VAL A 148 -6.30 -8.27 -2.87
CA VAL A 148 -7.38 -7.41 -2.38
C VAL A 148 -8.54 -7.38 -3.38
N LEU A 149 -8.24 -7.28 -4.67
CA LEU A 149 -9.26 -7.28 -5.72
C LEU A 149 -10.03 -8.60 -5.77
N LYS A 150 -9.35 -9.75 -5.73
CA LYS A 150 -9.98 -11.08 -5.71
C LYS A 150 -10.98 -11.20 -4.56
N GLU A 151 -10.59 -10.74 -3.37
CA GLU A 151 -11.47 -10.79 -2.21
C GLU A 151 -12.69 -9.88 -2.37
N ILE A 152 -12.52 -8.65 -2.84
CA ILE A 152 -13.66 -7.74 -3.02
C ILE A 152 -14.60 -8.26 -4.11
N LEU A 153 -14.07 -8.85 -5.19
CA LEU A 153 -14.89 -9.49 -6.23
C LEU A 153 -15.70 -10.67 -5.69
N GLN A 154 -15.18 -11.39 -4.70
CA GLN A 154 -15.87 -12.50 -4.05
C GLN A 154 -16.96 -12.00 -3.07
N GLU A 155 -16.66 -11.01 -2.24
CA GLU A 155 -17.51 -10.63 -1.12
C GLU A 155 -18.47 -9.47 -1.42
N ALA A 156 -18.03 -8.49 -2.23
CA ALA A 156 -18.80 -7.29 -2.55
C ALA A 156 -18.41 -6.71 -3.92
N PRO A 157 -18.64 -7.45 -5.03
CA PRO A 157 -18.21 -7.07 -6.37
C PRO A 157 -18.78 -5.72 -6.83
N GLU A 158 -19.93 -5.29 -6.30
CA GLU A 158 -20.56 -4.01 -6.57
C GLU A 158 -19.76 -2.81 -6.06
N LEU A 159 -18.81 -3.02 -5.13
CA LEU A 159 -17.95 -1.95 -4.63
C LEU A 159 -16.81 -1.57 -5.58
N ILE A 160 -16.51 -2.44 -6.55
CA ILE A 160 -15.56 -2.13 -7.63
C ILE A 160 -16.25 -1.19 -8.61
N THR A 161 -15.83 0.08 -8.61
CA THR A 161 -16.22 1.08 -9.61
C THR A 161 -15.17 1.15 -10.71
N GLU A 162 -15.50 1.77 -11.85
CA GLU A 162 -14.54 1.99 -12.95
C GLU A 162 -13.27 2.73 -12.47
N GLN A 163 -13.44 3.74 -11.60
CA GLN A 163 -12.31 4.47 -11.01
C GLN A 163 -11.45 3.58 -10.11
N LEU A 164 -12.06 2.72 -9.29
CA LEU A 164 -11.32 1.79 -8.42
C LEU A 164 -10.63 0.71 -9.25
N ALA A 165 -11.29 0.20 -10.28
CA ALA A 165 -10.71 -0.73 -11.25
C ALA A 165 -9.49 -0.13 -11.94
N HIS A 166 -9.56 1.13 -12.40
CA HIS A 166 -8.44 1.82 -13.01
C HIS A 166 -7.22 1.91 -12.07
N ARG A 167 -7.45 2.28 -10.79
CA ARG A 167 -6.40 2.38 -9.77
C ARG A 167 -5.79 1.02 -9.43
N LEU A 168 -6.61 -0.02 -9.24
CA LEU A 168 -6.13 -1.38 -8.99
C LEU A 168 -5.35 -1.92 -10.19
N ARG A 169 -5.82 -1.67 -11.41
CA ARG A 169 -5.15 -2.08 -12.65
C ARG A 169 -3.76 -1.45 -12.75
N GLY A 170 -3.66 -0.13 -12.54
CA GLY A 170 -2.36 0.55 -12.55
C GLY A 170 -1.42 0.06 -11.46
N SER A 171 -1.95 -0.25 -10.29
CA SER A 171 -1.19 -0.85 -9.18
C SER A 171 -0.63 -2.25 -9.51
N ILE A 172 -1.43 -3.11 -10.12
CA ILE A 172 -1.02 -4.46 -10.55
C ILE A 172 0.04 -4.36 -11.65
N LEU A 173 -0.15 -3.48 -12.63
CA LEU A 173 0.81 -3.22 -13.71
C LEU A 173 2.13 -2.65 -13.17
N PHE A 174 2.05 -1.70 -12.23
CA PHE A 174 3.22 -1.17 -11.53
C PHE A 174 4.01 -2.28 -10.85
N LYS A 175 3.32 -3.17 -10.12
CA LYS A 175 3.99 -4.28 -9.45
C LYS A 175 4.72 -5.18 -10.44
N TRP A 176 4.08 -5.53 -11.56
CA TRP A 176 4.72 -6.29 -12.62
C TRP A 176 5.98 -5.60 -13.16
N MET A 177 5.92 -4.30 -13.48
CA MET A 177 7.08 -3.54 -13.98
C MET A 177 8.24 -3.52 -12.98
N THR A 178 7.96 -3.38 -11.69
CA THR A 178 8.99 -3.37 -10.64
C THR A 178 9.61 -4.73 -10.34
N MET A 179 9.02 -5.83 -10.82
CA MET A 179 9.53 -7.18 -10.57
C MET A 179 10.59 -7.62 -11.59
N GLU A 180 10.98 -6.75 -12.54
CA GLU A 180 11.96 -7.04 -13.61
C GLU A 180 11.62 -8.31 -14.41
N SER A 181 10.34 -8.72 -14.42
CA SER A 181 9.86 -9.88 -15.16
C SER A 181 9.61 -9.50 -16.62
N GLU A 182 10.15 -10.28 -17.55
CA GLU A 182 9.91 -10.09 -18.98
C GLU A 182 8.43 -10.20 -19.37
N LYS A 183 7.61 -10.89 -18.55
CA LYS A 183 6.19 -11.15 -18.85
C LYS A 183 5.28 -11.01 -17.64
N ILE A 184 4.06 -10.55 -17.91
CA ILE A 184 2.95 -10.58 -16.94
C ILE A 184 2.61 -12.05 -16.67
N SER A 185 2.42 -12.42 -15.40
CA SER A 185 2.06 -13.78 -15.03
C SER A 185 0.62 -14.12 -15.43
N GLU A 186 0.31 -15.41 -15.65
CA GLU A 186 -1.05 -15.85 -15.99
C GLU A 186 -2.10 -15.39 -14.96
N LYS A 187 -1.75 -15.43 -13.66
CA LYS A 187 -2.63 -14.96 -12.57
C LYS A 187 -2.90 -13.46 -12.63
N GLN A 188 -1.88 -12.66 -12.98
CA GLN A 188 -2.04 -11.23 -13.18
C GLN A 188 -2.88 -10.95 -14.44
N GLU A 189 -2.64 -11.70 -15.52
CA GLU A 189 -3.40 -11.55 -16.76
C GLU A 189 -4.89 -11.84 -16.54
N GLU A 190 -5.20 -12.92 -15.81
CA GLU A 190 -6.58 -13.29 -15.45
C GLU A 190 -7.28 -12.17 -14.68
N ILE A 191 -6.66 -11.65 -13.61
CA ILE A 191 -7.30 -10.63 -12.79
C ILE A 191 -7.42 -9.27 -13.50
N LEU A 192 -6.46 -8.93 -14.37
CA LEU A 192 -6.53 -7.75 -15.24
C LEU A 192 -7.69 -7.89 -16.25
N SER A 193 -7.83 -9.06 -16.86
CA SER A 193 -8.91 -9.36 -17.81
C SER A 193 -10.29 -9.24 -17.15
N VAL A 194 -10.45 -9.70 -15.90
CA VAL A 194 -11.69 -9.54 -15.14
C VAL A 194 -12.10 -8.07 -14.99
N LEU A 195 -11.14 -7.16 -14.76
CA LEU A 195 -11.43 -5.73 -14.69
C LEU A 195 -11.82 -5.16 -16.06
N GLU A 196 -11.14 -5.60 -17.12
CA GLU A 196 -11.33 -5.08 -18.48
C GLU A 196 -12.65 -5.53 -19.09
N GLU A 197 -13.05 -6.78 -18.85
CA GLU A 197 -14.37 -7.29 -19.24
C GLU A 197 -15.49 -6.55 -18.50
N LYS A 198 -15.30 -6.28 -17.20
CA LYS A 198 -16.29 -5.58 -16.38
C LYS A 198 -16.38 -4.08 -16.69
N PHE A 199 -15.26 -3.47 -17.10
CA PHE A 199 -15.16 -2.04 -17.39
C PHE A 199 -14.48 -1.81 -18.76
N PRO A 200 -15.22 -1.98 -19.88
CA PRO A 200 -14.65 -1.91 -21.22
C PRO A 200 -14.19 -0.50 -21.64
N ASN A 201 -14.56 0.53 -20.87
CA ASN A 201 -14.13 1.92 -21.10
C ASN A 201 -12.79 2.25 -20.42
N LEU A 202 -12.20 1.32 -19.66
CA LEU A 202 -10.87 1.54 -19.11
C LEU A 202 -9.87 1.79 -20.25
N PRO A 203 -8.88 2.69 -20.06
CA PRO A 203 -7.90 2.97 -21.10
C PRO A 203 -7.10 1.72 -21.50
N PRO A 204 -6.36 1.73 -22.61
CA PRO A 204 -5.34 0.72 -22.89
C PRO A 204 -4.36 0.53 -21.72
N ARG A 205 -3.76 -0.67 -21.61
CA ARG A 205 -2.74 -0.94 -20.59
C ARG A 205 -1.46 -0.14 -20.86
N GLU A 206 -1.13 0.02 -22.14
CA GLU A 206 0.03 0.76 -22.64
C GLU A 206 0.00 2.21 -22.16
N ASP A 207 -1.16 2.86 -22.14
CA ASP A 207 -1.30 4.23 -21.65
C ASP A 207 -0.91 4.34 -20.17
N ILE A 208 -1.32 3.37 -19.35
CA ILE A 208 -0.92 3.32 -17.93
C ILE A 208 0.57 3.04 -17.80
N ILE A 209 1.08 2.07 -18.56
CA ILE A 209 2.50 1.68 -18.53
C ILE A 209 3.38 2.87 -18.89
N ASN A 210 3.05 3.60 -19.96
CA ASN A 210 3.79 4.78 -20.41
C ASN A 210 3.80 5.86 -19.32
N VAL A 211 2.64 6.18 -18.73
CA VAL A 211 2.55 7.18 -17.64
C VAL A 211 3.39 6.77 -16.43
N LEU A 212 3.32 5.50 -16.03
CA LEU A 212 4.09 5.00 -14.89
C LEU A 212 5.60 4.99 -15.17
N GLN A 213 6.02 4.65 -16.40
CA GLN A 213 7.43 4.72 -16.81
C GLN A 213 7.93 6.16 -16.81
N GLU A 214 7.21 7.10 -17.45
CA GLU A 214 7.56 8.52 -17.47
C GLU A 214 7.65 9.11 -16.05
N THR A 215 6.73 8.69 -15.18
CA THR A 215 6.73 9.05 -13.77
C THR A 215 7.95 8.52 -13.02
N GLN A 216 8.34 7.26 -13.25
CA GLN A 216 9.54 6.67 -12.67
C GLN A 216 10.81 7.43 -13.07
N PHE A 217 10.95 7.76 -14.35
CA PHE A 217 12.06 8.58 -14.83
C PHE A 217 12.06 9.98 -14.22
N SER A 218 10.89 10.62 -14.10
CA SER A 218 10.78 11.96 -13.52
C SER A 218 11.11 11.97 -12.02
N ALA A 219 10.77 10.90 -11.31
CA ALA A 219 11.09 10.73 -9.89
C ALA A 219 12.58 10.42 -9.63
N GLN A 220 13.37 10.00 -10.63
CA GLN A 220 14.82 9.81 -10.47
C GLN A 220 15.60 11.13 -10.38
N GLY A 221 14.99 12.27 -10.71
CA GLY A 221 15.60 13.60 -10.61
C GLY A 221 15.77 14.15 -9.17
N LEU A 222 15.73 13.30 -8.15
CA LEU A 222 15.74 13.68 -6.74
C LEU A 222 17.10 13.44 -6.08
N SER A 223 17.39 14.23 -5.05
CA SER A 223 18.69 14.26 -4.37
C SER A 223 19.10 12.87 -3.89
N ILE A 224 20.33 12.44 -4.21
CA ILE A 224 20.92 11.14 -3.88
C ILE A 224 20.66 10.73 -2.43
N GLU A 225 20.67 11.68 -1.51
CA GLU A 225 20.42 11.51 -0.08
C GLU A 225 19.02 10.93 0.22
N GLN A 226 17.99 11.36 -0.51
CA GLN A 226 16.62 10.86 -0.34
C GLN A 226 16.50 9.41 -0.79
N THR A 227 17.16 9.07 -1.90
CA THR A 227 17.19 7.69 -2.42
C THR A 227 17.93 6.76 -1.46
N MET A 228 19.03 7.23 -0.84
CA MET A 228 19.74 6.46 0.18
C MET A 228 18.91 6.25 1.46
N LEU A 229 18.05 7.18 1.85
CA LEU A 229 17.21 7.00 3.03
C LEU A 229 16.05 6.00 2.81
N LYS A 230 15.60 5.80 1.57
CA LYS A 230 14.43 4.96 1.22
C LYS A 230 14.56 3.47 1.59
N ASP A 231 15.71 2.84 1.31
CA ASP A 231 15.97 1.43 1.66
C ASP A 231 17.07 1.29 2.71
N LEU A 232 17.18 2.28 3.60
CA LEU A 232 18.18 2.25 4.67
C LEU A 232 17.83 1.16 5.69
N LYS A 233 18.72 0.18 5.82
CA LYS A 233 18.70 -0.85 6.85
C LYS A 233 19.84 -0.58 7.82
N GLU A 234 19.49 -0.38 9.08
CA GLU A 234 20.46 -0.16 10.14
C GLU A 234 20.72 -1.44 10.92
N LEU A 235 22.01 -1.71 11.17
CA LEU A 235 22.50 -2.81 11.98
C LEU A 235 23.42 -2.22 13.05
N SER A 236 23.26 -2.66 14.30
CA SER A 236 24.13 -2.26 15.39
C SER A 236 24.36 -3.39 16.38
N ASP A 237 25.61 -3.52 16.85
CA ASP A 237 26.00 -4.44 17.92
C ASP A 237 26.32 -3.71 19.26
N GLY A 238 26.14 -2.39 19.30
CA GLY A 238 26.45 -1.53 20.45
C GLY A 238 27.77 -0.77 20.35
N GLU A 239 28.78 -1.30 19.64
CA GLU A 239 30.07 -0.62 19.39
C GLU A 239 30.13 -0.03 17.98
N ILE A 240 29.51 -0.71 17.01
CA ILE A 240 29.47 -0.31 15.60
C ILE A 240 28.02 -0.10 15.19
N LYS A 241 27.78 0.95 14.40
CA LYS A 241 26.54 1.19 13.66
C LYS A 241 26.85 1.15 12.18
N VAL A 242 26.15 0.30 11.45
CA VAL A 242 26.23 0.18 9.99
C VAL A 242 24.86 0.52 9.42
N ALA A 243 24.83 1.41 8.44
CA ALA A 243 23.62 1.71 7.68
C ALA A 243 23.87 1.30 6.22
N ILE A 244 23.02 0.43 5.69
CA ILE A 244 23.13 -0.12 4.34
C ILE A 244 21.92 0.36 3.56
N SER A 245 22.11 0.99 2.41
CA SER A 245 21.02 1.36 1.52
C SER A 245 21.22 0.77 0.14
N THR A 246 20.13 0.30 -0.47
CA THR A 246 20.11 -0.17 -1.85
C THR A 246 19.60 0.96 -2.74
N VAL A 247 20.35 1.26 -3.79
CA VAL A 247 20.00 2.32 -4.73
C VAL A 247 20.09 1.77 -6.16
N SER A 248 19.01 1.92 -6.94
CA SER A 248 18.96 1.52 -8.34
C SER A 248 19.08 2.76 -9.23
N MET A 249 20.31 3.10 -9.62
CA MET A 249 20.60 4.17 -10.59
C MET A 249 21.88 3.87 -11.38
N ASN A 250 22.11 4.61 -12.48
CA ASN A 250 23.36 4.50 -13.21
C ASN A 250 24.51 5.03 -12.35
N LEU A 251 25.61 4.26 -12.23
CA LEU A 251 26.79 4.67 -11.48
C LEU A 251 27.42 5.97 -12.02
N GLU A 252 27.33 6.22 -13.32
CA GLU A 252 27.79 7.48 -13.95
C GLU A 252 26.90 8.68 -13.61
N GLU A 253 25.63 8.46 -13.27
CA GLU A 253 24.73 9.51 -12.77
C GLU A 253 24.90 9.73 -11.26
N TRP A 254 25.52 8.76 -10.55
CA TRP A 254 25.75 8.77 -9.10
C TRP A 254 27.09 9.40 -8.68
N LEU A 255 28.13 9.30 -9.52
CA LEU A 255 29.50 9.81 -9.28
C LEU A 255 29.70 11.23 -9.80
#